data_AF-A0A8R1E876-F1
#
_entry.id   AF-A0A8R1E876-F1
#
_cell.length_a   1.000
_cell.length_b   1.000
_cell.length_c   1.000
_cell.angle_alpha   90.00
_cell.angle_beta   90.00
_cell.angle_gamma   90.00
#
_symmetry.space_group_name_H-M   'P 1'
#
loop_
_entity.id
_entity.type
_entity.pdbx_description
1 polymer ?
#
loop_
_entity_poly.entity_id
_entity_poly.type
_entity_poly.pdbx_seq_one_letter_code
_entity_poly.pdbx_strand_id
1 'polypeptide(L)'
;MITLIPKGVHETTVTNLNGFFIEVDRDCAESCEQGCDQHGYGLFHTECTRCCQEPLCNEADGAHFYTPLSANNCGVFGVFFMVLAHFLRAF
;
A
#
# COMPACT_ATOMS: atom_id res chain seq x y z
N MET A 1 -18.81 14.02 -25.57
CA MET A 1 -19.30 13.58 -24.25
C MET A 1 -18.16 12.80 -23.63
N ILE A 2 -17.44 13.39 -22.68
CA ILE A 2 -16.36 12.69 -21.98
C ILE A 2 -17.05 11.86 -20.91
N THR A 3 -16.99 10.54 -21.03
CA THR A 3 -17.54 9.62 -20.04
C THR A 3 -16.66 9.67 -18.80
N LEU A 4 -17.04 10.49 -17.82
CA LEU A 4 -16.44 10.45 -16.48
C LEU A 4 -16.96 9.18 -15.80
N ILE A 5 -16.25 8.07 -15.94
CA ILE A 5 -16.48 6.92 -15.08
C ILE A 5 -16.12 7.38 -13.66
N PRO A 6 -16.98 7.22 -12.64
CA PRO A 6 -16.65 7.61 -11.28
C PRO A 6 -15.49 6.73 -10.81
N LYS A 7 -14.28 7.29 -10.85
CA LYS A 7 -13.07 6.67 -10.33
C LYS A 7 -13.21 6.65 -8.80
N GLY A 8 -13.54 5.49 -8.25
CA GLY A 8 -13.92 5.33 -6.84
C GLY A 8 -12.76 5.32 -5.85
N VAL A 9 -11.51 5.29 -6.33
CA VAL A 9 -10.30 5.29 -5.50
C VAL A 9 -9.26 6.27 -6.05
N HIS A 10 -8.46 6.85 -5.17
CA HIS A 10 -7.32 7.67 -5.51
C HIS A 10 -6.03 6.86 -5.44
N GLU A 11 -5.14 7.08 -6.40
CA GLU A 11 -3.87 6.39 -6.53
C GLU A 11 -2.71 7.41 -6.50
N THR A 12 -1.58 6.99 -5.94
CA THR A 12 -0.30 7.67 -6.12
C THR A 12 0.80 6.66 -6.31
N THR A 13 1.60 6.85 -7.34
CA THR A 13 2.77 6.03 -7.63
C THR A 13 4.02 6.88 -7.46
N VAL A 14 4.94 6.40 -6.62
CA VAL A 14 6.26 7.02 -6.45
C VAL A 14 7.29 6.16 -7.13
N THR A 15 8.07 6.80 -8.00
CA THR A 15 9.16 6.15 -8.71
C THR A 15 10.49 6.55 -8.11
N ASN A 16 11.32 5.53 -7.90
CA ASN A 16 12.65 5.66 -7.36
C ASN A 16 13.66 4.98 -8.28
N LEU A 17 14.79 5.65 -8.51
CA LEU A 17 15.90 5.13 -9.28
C LEU A 17 17.16 5.11 -8.39
N ASN A 18 17.68 3.92 -8.11
CA ASN A 18 18.87 3.69 -7.27
C ASN A 18 18.78 4.31 -5.86
N GLY A 19 17.61 4.32 -5.25
CA GLY A 19 17.38 4.95 -3.95
C GLY A 19 16.99 6.44 -4.03
N PHE A 20 17.08 7.07 -5.21
CA PHE A 20 16.67 8.46 -5.39
C PHE A 20 15.24 8.56 -5.88
N PHE A 21 14.45 9.37 -5.17
CA PHE A 21 13.13 9.79 -5.63
C PHE A 21 13.26 10.59 -6.93
N ILE A 22 12.53 10.19 -7.97
CA ILE A 22 12.57 10.86 -9.28
C ILE A 22 11.20 11.34 -9.77
N GLU A 23 10.11 10.72 -9.35
CA GLU A 23 8.77 11.01 -9.88
C GLU A 23 7.64 10.66 -8.90
N VAL A 24 6.54 11.42 -8.99
CA VAL A 24 5.24 11.14 -8.37
C VAL A 24 4.16 11.29 -9.43
N ASP A 25 3.40 10.22 -9.66
CA ASP A 25 2.17 10.22 -10.45
C ASP A 25 0.94 10.13 -9.54
N ARG A 26 -0.13 10.87 -9.86
CA ARG A 26 -1.38 10.89 -9.10
C ARG A 26 -2.55 10.79 -10.08
N ASP A 27 -3.38 9.77 -9.88
CA ASP A 27 -4.58 9.58 -10.69
C ASP A 27 -5.76 9.11 -9.81
N CYS A 28 -6.94 9.09 -10.42
CA CYS A 28 -8.13 8.45 -9.89
C CYS A 28 -8.38 7.16 -10.68
N ALA A 29 -8.59 6.05 -9.98
CA ALA A 29 -8.84 4.73 -10.59
C ALA A 29 -10.19 4.13 -10.14
N GLU A 30 -10.69 3.13 -10.88
CA GLU A 30 -11.86 2.34 -10.47
C GLU A 30 -11.48 1.31 -9.39
N SER A 31 -10.26 0.79 -9.50
CA SER A 31 -9.61 -0.12 -8.57
C SER A 31 -8.13 0.25 -8.49
N CYS A 32 -7.51 0.02 -7.34
CA CYS A 32 -6.10 0.32 -7.13
C CYS A 32 -5.44 -0.87 -6.43
N GLU A 33 -4.32 -1.34 -6.99
CA GLU A 33 -3.52 -2.41 -6.42
C GLU A 33 -2.33 -1.79 -5.68
N GLN A 34 -2.30 -2.01 -4.38
CA GLN A 34 -1.31 -1.40 -3.52
C GLN A 34 -0.09 -2.31 -3.39
N GLY A 35 1.09 -1.77 -3.69
CA GLY A 35 2.31 -2.55 -3.65
C GLY A 35 3.55 -1.74 -4.00
N CYS A 36 4.70 -2.40 -3.93
CA CYS A 36 5.93 -1.87 -4.49
C CYS A 36 6.52 -2.94 -5.40
N ASP A 37 6.75 -2.57 -6.64
CA ASP A 37 7.39 -3.41 -7.63
C ASP A 37 8.80 -2.89 -7.92
N GLN A 38 9.72 -3.83 -8.11
CA GLN A 38 11.10 -3.53 -8.42
C GLN A 38 11.54 -4.21 -9.71
N HIS A 39 12.11 -3.42 -10.61
CA HIS A 39 12.54 -3.86 -11.93
C HIS A 39 13.89 -3.22 -12.30
N GLY A 40 14.59 -3.82 -13.27
CA GLY A 40 15.77 -3.21 -13.89
C GLY A 40 16.98 -4.13 -14.02
N TYR A 41 17.89 -3.76 -14.92
CA TYR A 41 19.12 -4.51 -15.25
C TYR A 41 20.35 -3.66 -14.91
N GLY A 42 20.66 -3.54 -13.61
CA GLY A 42 21.80 -2.75 -13.10
C GLY A 42 21.46 -1.30 -12.68
N LEU A 43 20.23 -0.87 -12.91
CA LEU A 43 19.61 0.29 -12.26
C LEU A 43 18.40 -0.22 -11.48
N PHE A 44 18.29 0.12 -10.20
CA PHE A 44 17.18 -0.31 -9.35
C PHE A 44 16.02 0.67 -9.53
N HIS A 45 15.04 0.28 -10.33
CA HIS A 45 13.79 1.01 -10.51
C HIS A 45 12.76 0.45 -9.55
N THR A 46 12.30 1.24 -8.60
CA THR A 46 11.26 0.85 -7.66
C THR A 46 10.06 1.77 -7.85
N GLU A 47 8.90 1.19 -8.14
CA GLU A 47 7.63 1.88 -8.22
C GLU A 47 6.78 1.44 -7.03
N CYS A 48 6.28 2.40 -6.25
CA CYS A 48 5.43 2.13 -5.10
C CYS A 48 4.08 2.83 -5.27
N THR A 49 3.02 2.03 -5.36
CA THR A 49 1.64 2.50 -5.45
C THR A 49 0.97 2.52 -4.08
N ARG A 50 0.25 3.62 -3.78
CA ARG A 50 -0.63 3.77 -2.62
C ARG A 50 -2.03 4.13 -3.06
N CYS A 51 -3.00 3.52 -2.38
CA CYS A 51 -4.42 3.68 -2.64
C CYS A 51 -5.11 4.32 -1.43
N CYS A 52 -6.08 5.18 -1.67
CA CYS A 52 -6.94 5.74 -0.62
C CYS A 52 -8.31 6.14 -1.20
N GLN A 53 -9.30 6.38 -0.32
CA GLN A 53 -10.70 6.58 -0.71
C GLN A 53 -11.26 7.95 -0.30
N GLU A 54 -10.60 8.61 0.66
CA GLU A 54 -11.02 9.92 1.11
C GLU A 54 -10.73 10.97 0.03
N PRO A 55 -11.57 12.01 -0.12
CA PRO A 55 -11.32 13.06 -1.10
C PRO A 55 -9.93 13.70 -0.91
N LEU A 56 -9.16 13.82 -1.99
CA LEU A 56 -7.82 14.43 -1.99
C LEU A 56 -6.81 13.75 -1.05
N CYS A 57 -7.06 12.50 -0.64
CA CYS A 57 -6.17 11.74 0.24
C CYS A 57 -4.78 11.46 -0.36
N ASN A 58 -4.65 11.59 -1.68
CA ASN A 58 -3.45 11.30 -2.43
C ASN A 58 -2.49 12.51 -2.52
N GLU A 59 -2.75 13.61 -1.80
CA GLU A 59 -1.90 14.81 -1.73
C GLU A 59 -0.58 14.63 -0.94
N ALA A 60 -0.30 13.45 -0.37
CA ALA A 60 0.85 13.25 0.50
C ALA A 60 2.23 13.47 -0.19
N ASP A 61 3.20 13.93 0.60
CA ASP A 61 4.62 14.06 0.24
C ASP A 61 5.25 12.67 0.03
N GLY A 62 6.12 12.54 -0.97
CA GLY A 62 6.81 11.31 -1.37
C GLY A 62 7.54 10.59 -0.23
N ALA A 63 7.87 11.29 0.85
CA ALA A 63 8.48 10.71 2.04
C ALA A 63 7.64 9.59 2.71
N HIS A 64 6.31 9.68 2.66
CA HIS A 64 5.44 8.71 3.34
C HIS A 64 5.36 7.33 2.64
N PHE A 65 5.79 7.25 1.38
CA PHE A 65 5.71 6.02 0.57
C PHE A 65 6.66 4.92 1.05
N TYR A 66 7.78 5.32 1.67
CA TYR A 66 8.78 4.41 2.23
C TYR A 66 8.42 3.88 3.62
N THR A 67 7.39 4.44 4.27
CA THR A 67 6.89 3.85 5.52
C THR A 67 6.17 2.56 5.17
N PRO A 68 6.52 1.40 5.76
CA PRO A 68 5.80 0.17 5.47
C PRO A 68 4.32 0.41 5.74
N LEU A 69 3.46 -0.12 4.85
CA LEU A 69 2.05 -0.25 5.18
C LEU A 69 1.98 -0.93 6.53
N SER A 70 1.39 -0.24 7.50
CA SER A 70 1.10 -0.85 8.79
C SER A 70 0.41 -2.17 8.48
N ALA A 71 1.12 -3.28 8.76
CA ALA A 71 0.48 -4.58 8.76
C ALA A 71 -0.58 -4.45 9.86
N ASN A 72 -1.84 -4.29 9.44
CA ASN A 72 -2.96 -4.46 10.35
C ASN A 72 -2.67 -5.74 11.14
N ASN A 73 -2.66 -5.59 12.46
CA ASN A 73 -2.17 -6.57 13.44
C ASN A 73 -3.09 -7.81 13.50
N CYS A 74 -3.34 -8.44 12.37
CA CYS A 74 -4.27 -9.54 12.14
C CYS A 74 -3.52 -10.87 12.31
N GLY A 75 -3.07 -11.16 13.52
CA GLY A 75 -2.40 -12.45 13.78
C GLY A 75 -2.02 -12.72 15.22
N VAL A 76 -1.77 -11.70 16.05
CA VAL A 76 -1.24 -11.95 17.40
C VAL A 76 -2.34 -12.39 18.38
N PHE A 77 -3.56 -11.87 18.26
CA PHE A 77 -4.65 -12.22 19.18
C PHE A 77 -5.23 -13.64 18.99
N GLY A 78 -5.24 -14.15 17.75
CA GLY A 78 -5.83 -15.47 17.46
C GLY A 78 -5.03 -16.65 18.02
N VAL A 79 -3.69 -16.55 17.99
CA VAL A 79 -2.81 -17.63 18.48
C VAL A 79 -2.89 -17.76 20.01
N PHE A 80 -3.01 -16.65 20.74
CA PHE A 80 -3.08 -16.65 22.20
C PHE A 80 -4.34 -17.37 22.73
N PHE A 81 -5.51 -17.12 22.12
CA PHE A 81 -6.75 -17.80 22.49
C PHE A 81 -6.74 -19.29 22.15
N MET A 82 -6.12 -19.69 21.04
CA MET A 82 -6.03 -21.10 20.64
C MET A 82 -5.17 -21.91 21.62
N VAL A 83 -4.03 -21.35 22.05
CA VAL A 83 -3.15 -21.96 23.04
C VAL A 83 -3.84 -22.03 24.41
N LEU A 84 -4.48 -20.94 24.86
CA LEU A 84 -5.23 -20.93 26.12
C LEU A 84 -6.37 -21.96 26.12
N ALA A 85 -7.12 -22.09 25.01
CA ALA A 85 -8.19 -23.08 24.88
C ALA A 85 -7.67 -24.53 24.87
N HIS A 86 -6.46 -24.78 24.38
CA HIS A 86 -5.81 -26.09 24.52
C HIS A 86 -5.37 -26.37 25.96
N PHE A 87 -4.80 -25.40 26.67
CA PHE A 87 -4.43 -25.57 28.08
C PHE A 87 -5.64 -25.74 29.00
N LEU A 88 -6.73 -25.00 28.77
CA LEU A 88 -7.97 -25.11 29.55
C LEU A 88 -8.77 -26.39 29.26
N ARG A 89 -8.54 -27.05 28.11
CA ARG A 89 -9.11 -28.38 27.81
C ARG A 89 -8.29 -29.54 28.39
N ALA A 90 -7.09 -29.26 28.89
CA ALA A 90 -6.18 -30.25 29.46
C ALA A 90 -6.28 -30.36 31.00
N PHE A 91 -7.22 -29.63 31.63
CA PHE A 91 -7.56 -29.70 33.06
C PHE A 91 -9.04 -29.97 33.25
#